data_AF-A0A1X7NYS8-F1
#
_entry.id   AF-A0A1X7NYS8-F1
#
_cell.length_a   1.000
_cell.length_b   1.000
_cell.length_c   1.000
_cell.angle_alpha   90.00
_cell.angle_beta   90.00
_cell.angle_gamma   90.00
#
_symmetry.space_group_name_H-M   'P 1'
#
loop_
_entity.id
_entity.type
_entity.pdbx_description
1 polymer ?
#
loop_
_entity_poly.entity_id
_entity_poly.type
_entity_poly.pdbx_seq_one_letter_code
_entity_poly.pdbx_strand_id
1 'polypeptide(L)'
;MARFEMFEAGFGSMGANAQADILFELGMMYATGRDCEVDPVAAHKWFNIAAIKGSARAAELRAELAVSMSKPELARALREAREWMTMH
;
A
#
# COMPACT_ATOMS: atom_id res chain seq x y z
N MET A 1 -7.86 -16.04 -18.00
CA MET A 1 -7.42 -14.65 -17.72
C MET A 1 -7.61 -14.45 -16.23
N ALA A 2 -6.52 -14.56 -15.46
CA ALA A 2 -6.60 -14.61 -14.00
C ALA A 2 -6.99 -13.23 -13.45
N ARG A 3 -8.26 -13.12 -13.05
CA ARG A 3 -8.75 -12.09 -12.15
C ARG A 3 -8.02 -12.32 -10.83
N PHE A 4 -7.03 -11.48 -10.52
CA PHE A 4 -6.41 -11.45 -9.19
C PHE A 4 -7.43 -10.87 -8.21
N GLU A 5 -8.39 -11.71 -7.83
CA GLU A 5 -9.15 -11.54 -6.60
C GLU A 5 -8.21 -11.88 -5.46
N MET A 6 -7.69 -10.90 -4.73
CA MET A 6 -7.04 -11.19 -3.46
C MET A 6 -7.15 -10.01 -2.49
N PHE A 7 -7.83 -10.33 -1.38
CA PHE A 7 -7.82 -9.67 -0.08
C PHE A 7 -8.65 -8.39 0.11
N GLU A 8 -9.96 -8.54 -0.07
CA GLU A 8 -10.94 -8.01 0.90
C GLU A 8 -10.78 -8.78 2.23
N ALA A 9 -9.70 -8.56 2.99
CA ALA A 9 -9.65 -8.96 4.39
C ALA A 9 -10.15 -7.80 5.24
N GLY A 10 -11.38 -7.95 5.75
CA GLY A 10 -11.97 -7.02 6.70
C GLY A 10 -11.08 -6.88 7.93
N PHE A 11 -10.55 -5.69 8.14
CA PHE A 11 -9.99 -5.27 9.42
C PHE A 11 -11.02 -4.37 10.11
N GLY A 12 -11.83 -5.02 10.97
CA GLY A 12 -12.85 -4.36 11.76
C GLY A 12 -12.26 -3.31 12.69
N SER A 13 -12.91 -2.14 12.69
CA SER A 13 -12.92 -1.13 13.75
C SER A 13 -11.59 -0.86 14.45
N MET A 14 -10.78 0.04 13.89
CA MET A 14 -9.71 0.66 14.64
C MET A 14 -9.61 2.13 14.21
N GLY A 15 -9.52 3.04 15.18
CA GLY A 15 -9.70 4.50 15.01
C GLY A 15 -8.79 5.16 13.95
N ALA A 16 -8.97 6.46 13.68
CA ALA A 16 -8.33 7.14 12.54
C ALA A 16 -6.80 6.91 12.40
N ASN A 17 -6.06 6.79 13.51
CA ASN A 17 -4.63 6.42 13.50
C ASN A 17 -4.39 4.97 13.09
N ALA A 18 -5.26 4.07 13.53
CA ALA A 18 -5.15 2.68 13.22
C ALA A 18 -5.49 2.36 11.76
N GLN A 19 -6.25 3.21 11.06
CA GLN A 19 -6.37 3.05 9.61
C GLN A 19 -5.03 3.28 8.90
N ALA A 20 -4.22 4.24 9.35
CA ALA A 20 -2.88 4.45 8.80
C ALA A 20 -1.96 3.26 9.14
N ASP A 21 -2.05 2.70 10.35
CA ASP A 21 -1.28 1.53 10.77
C ASP A 21 -1.67 0.26 9.99
N ILE A 22 -2.97 0.01 9.78
CA ILE A 22 -3.45 -1.14 8.98
C ILE A 22 -2.91 -1.07 7.55
N LEU A 23 -2.98 0.10 6.92
CA LEU A 23 -2.46 0.29 5.57
C LEU A 23 -0.93 0.20 5.53
N PHE A 24 -0.25 0.65 6.58
CA PHE A 24 1.19 0.47 6.72
C PHE A 24 1.57 -1.02 6.77
N GLU A 25 0.92 -1.81 7.62
CA GLU A 25 1.17 -3.25 7.72
C GLU A 25 0.83 -3.98 6.42
N LEU A 26 -0.20 -3.55 5.70
CA LEU A 26 -0.52 -4.07 4.37
C LEU A 26 0.62 -3.80 3.38
N GLY A 27 1.18 -2.59 3.38
CA GLY A 27 2.38 -2.27 2.60
C GLY A 27 3.57 -3.15 2.96
N MET A 28 3.77 -3.43 4.26
CA MET A 28 4.83 -4.32 4.75
C MET A 28 4.66 -5.76 4.27
N MET A 29 3.43 -6.29 4.24
CA MET A 29 3.18 -7.65 3.75
C MET A 29 3.61 -7.80 2.29
N TYR A 30 3.21 -6.87 1.42
CA TYR A 30 3.62 -6.89 0.02
C TYR A 30 5.11 -6.59 -0.19
N ALA A 31 5.72 -5.75 0.65
CA ALA A 31 7.14 -5.43 0.55
C ALA A 31 8.03 -6.62 0.96
N THR A 32 7.59 -7.39 1.95
CA THR A 32 8.37 -8.51 2.52
C THR A 32 7.99 -9.86 1.91
N GLY A 33 6.87 -9.95 1.18
CA GLY A 33 6.33 -11.21 0.68
C GLY A 33 5.83 -12.12 1.80
N ARG A 34 5.42 -11.53 2.93
CA ARG A 34 4.83 -12.29 4.04
C ARG A 34 3.39 -12.62 3.65
N ASP A 35 3.13 -13.90 3.41
CA ASP A 35 1.83 -14.46 2.99
C ASP A 35 1.38 -14.12 1.55
N CYS A 36 2.22 -13.41 0.78
CA CYS A 36 1.98 -13.10 -0.63
C CYS A 36 3.29 -13.00 -1.43
N GLU A 37 3.21 -12.98 -2.77
CA GLU A 37 4.39 -12.65 -3.59
C GLU A 37 4.80 -11.18 -3.36
N VAL A 38 6.10 -10.92 -3.42
CA VAL A 38 6.62 -9.55 -3.28
C VAL A 38 6.09 -8.69 -4.43
N ASP A 39 5.31 -7.66 -4.10
CA ASP A 39 4.78 -6.71 -5.08
C ASP A 39 5.15 -5.28 -4.64
N PRO A 40 6.22 -4.68 -5.22
CA PRO A 40 6.63 -3.33 -4.88
C PRO A 40 5.58 -2.27 -5.28
N VAL A 41 4.73 -2.55 -6.28
CA VAL A 41 3.66 -1.63 -6.69
C VAL A 41 2.57 -1.59 -5.62
N ALA A 42 2.12 -2.76 -5.17
CA ALA A 42 1.12 -2.85 -4.09
C ALA A 42 1.67 -2.29 -2.78
N ALA A 43 2.92 -2.62 -2.43
CA ALA A 43 3.57 -2.08 -1.24
C ALA A 43 3.64 -0.54 -1.26
N HIS A 44 4.14 0.05 -2.35
CA HIS A 44 4.23 1.50 -2.49
C HIS A 44 2.84 2.16 -2.44
N LYS A 45 1.83 1.55 -3.07
CA LYS A 45 0.44 2.03 -3.01
C LYS A 45 -0.05 2.17 -1.57
N TRP A 46 0.11 1.12 -0.77
CA TRP A 46 -0.39 1.12 0.61
C TRP A 46 0.41 2.05 1.52
N PHE A 47 1.73 2.11 1.37
CA PHE A 47 2.54 3.12 2.06
C PHE A 47 2.15 4.55 1.67
N ASN A 48 1.81 4.81 0.40
CA ASN A 48 1.34 6.12 -0.03
C ASN A 48 0.03 6.53 0.66
N ILE A 49 -0.94 5.63 0.75
CA ILE A 49 -2.22 5.94 1.40
C ILE A 49 -2.02 6.07 2.92
N ALA A 50 -1.23 5.20 3.54
CA ALA A 50 -0.89 5.29 4.97
C ALA A 50 -0.18 6.61 5.32
N ALA A 51 0.74 7.07 4.46
CA ALA A 51 1.42 8.35 4.62
C ALA A 51 0.45 9.53 4.57
N ILE A 52 -0.49 9.51 3.61
CA ILE A 52 -1.55 10.54 3.50
C ILE A 52 -2.45 10.55 4.74
N LYS A 53 -2.68 9.38 5.36
CA LYS A 53 -3.44 9.26 6.61
C LYS A 53 -2.64 9.57 7.88
N GLY A 54 -1.37 9.97 7.75
CA GLY A 54 -0.56 10.47 8.86
C GLY A 54 0.56 9.55 9.34
N SER A 55 0.81 8.42 8.69
CA SER A 55 1.94 7.54 9.06
C SER A 55 3.27 8.07 8.51
N ALA A 56 4.09 8.66 9.38
CA ALA A 56 5.43 9.13 9.02
C ALA A 56 6.34 7.98 8.56
N ARG A 57 6.26 6.83 9.23
CA ARG A 57 7.01 5.61 8.86
C ARG A 57 6.61 5.12 7.45
N ALA A 58 5.33 5.21 7.09
CA ALA A 58 4.90 4.88 5.73
C ALA A 58 5.48 5.85 4.70
N ALA A 59 5.60 7.14 5.02
CA ALA A 59 6.19 8.13 4.11
C ALA A 59 7.67 7.83 3.82
N GLU A 60 8.43 7.40 4.84
CA GLU A 60 9.83 6.98 4.70
C GLU A 60 9.95 5.74 3.81
N LEU A 61 9.23 4.65 4.13
CA LEU A 61 9.29 3.42 3.34
C LEU A 61 8.78 3.60 1.90
N ARG A 62 7.77 4.45 1.70
CA ARG A 62 7.30 4.83 0.36
C ARG A 62 8.44 5.46 -0.45
N ALA A 63 9.19 6.39 0.16
CA ALA A 63 10.28 7.07 -0.51
C ALA A 63 11.44 6.12 -0.83
N GLU A 64 11.81 5.26 0.11
CA GLU A 64 12.84 4.23 -0.09
C GLU A 64 12.46 3.27 -1.22
N LEU A 65 11.23 2.77 -1.20
CA LEU A 65 10.75 1.84 -2.21
C LEU A 65 10.66 2.49 -3.59
N ALA A 66 10.28 3.77 -3.67
CA ALA A 66 10.23 4.50 -4.93
C ALA A 66 11.61 4.62 -5.62
N VAL A 67 12.71 4.53 -4.87
CA VAL A 67 14.08 4.56 -5.43
C VAL A 67 14.42 3.27 -6.18
N SER A 68 13.87 2.13 -5.77
CA SER A 68 14.12 0.83 -6.41
C SER A 68 13.10 0.47 -7.49
N MET A 69 12.00 1.22 -7.59
CA MET A 69 10.96 1.00 -8.60
C MET A 69 11.27 1.64 -9.95
N SER A 70 10.80 1.00 -11.02
CA SER A 70 10.80 1.63 -12.33
C SER A 70 9.72 2.72 -12.44
N LYS A 71 9.90 3.66 -13.36
CA LYS A 71 8.90 4.71 -13.66
C LYS A 71 7.49 4.16 -13.94
N PRO A 72 7.29 3.11 -14.76
CA PRO A 72 5.95 2.58 -15.01
C PRO A 72 5.32 1.93 -13.76
N GLU A 73 6.12 1.26 -12.93
CA GLU A 73 5.65 0.68 -11.67
C GLU A 73 5.21 1.76 -10.68
N LEU A 74 6.00 2.83 -10.54
CA LEU A 74 5.66 3.95 -9.67
C LEU A 74 4.38 4.66 -10.15
N ALA A 75 4.25 4.88 -11.45
CA ALA A 75 3.05 5.47 -12.05
C ALA A 75 1.81 4.60 -11.79
N ARG A 76 1.95 3.27 -11.91
CA ARG A 76 0.89 2.31 -11.59
C ARG A 76 0.50 2.37 -10.11
N ALA A 77 1.47 2.35 -9.19
CA ALA A 77 1.21 2.41 -7.75
C ALA A 77 0.46 3.68 -7.35
N LEU A 78 0.89 4.84 -7.88
CA LEU A 78 0.25 6.13 -7.60
C LEU A 78 -1.17 6.22 -8.16
N ARG A 79 -1.40 5.67 -9.36
CA ARG A 79 -2.72 5.62 -9.97
C ARG A 79 -3.67 4.75 -9.14
N GLU A 80 -3.25 3.55 -8.79
CA GLU A 80 -4.05 2.63 -7.96
C GLU A 80 -4.32 3.21 -6.57
N ALA A 81 -3.36 3.93 -5.98
CA ALA A 81 -3.56 4.60 -4.69
C ALA A 81 -4.62 5.70 -4.79
N ARG A 82 -4.56 6.52 -5.85
CA ARG A 82 -5.56 7.56 -6.11
C ARG A 82 -6.95 6.97 -6.31
N GLU A 83 -7.06 5.95 -7.16
CA GLU A 83 -8.33 5.26 -7.43
C GLU A 83 -8.94 4.70 -6.14
N TRP A 84 -8.13 4.09 -5.29
CA TRP A 84 -8.60 3.57 -4.00
C TRP A 84 -9.15 4.67 -3.08
N MET A 85 -8.42 5.80 -2.94
CA MET A 85 -8.84 6.94 -2.11
C MET A 85 -10.06 7.69 -2.63
N THR A 86 -10.40 7.55 -3.91
CA THR A 86 -11.65 8.11 -4.45
C THR A 86 -12.85 7.22 -4.19
N MET A 87 -12.63 5.94 -3.93
CA MET A 87 -13.67 4.94 -3.72
C MET A 87 -13.95 4.64 -2.24
N HIS A 88 -13.03 5.00 -1.33
CA HIS A 88 -13.07 4.72 0.11
C HIS A 88 -12.73 5.97 0.92
#